data_AF-A0A4Q3YRZ5-F1
#
_entry.id   AF-A0A4Q3YRZ5-F1
#
_cell.length_a   1.000
_cell.length_b   1.000
_cell.length_c   1.000
_cell.angle_alpha   90.00
_cell.angle_beta   90.00
_cell.angle_gamma   90.00
#
_symmetry.space_group_name_H-M   'P 1'
#
loop_
_entity.id
_entity.type
_entity.pdbx_description
1 polymer ?
#
loop_
_entity_poly.entity_id
_entity_poly.type
_entity_poly.pdbx_seq_one_letter_code
_entity_poly.pdbx_strand_id
1 'polypeptide(L)'
;MVTHKDAFNIPEGHVLKQTDYKAKGPVMNDEDWKHEEFDAEGQLVARYTSWHHTDVRHKGGTTSGWQKFDTSGKLVLESAKLFG
;
A
#
# COMPACT_ATOMS: atom_id res chain seq x y z
N MET A 1 0.58 -3.71 15.91
CA MET A 1 -0.02 -3.71 14.56
C MET A 1 0.51 -2.46 13.87
N VAL A 2 1.26 -2.61 12.77
CA VAL A 2 1.76 -1.45 12.02
C VAL A 2 0.61 -0.93 11.16
N THR A 3 0.24 0.34 11.28
CA THR A 3 -0.81 0.91 10.43
C THR A 3 -0.24 1.29 9.06
N HIS A 4 -1.10 1.44 8.04
CA HIS A 4 -0.65 1.95 6.73
C HIS A 4 0.04 3.32 6.84
N LYS A 5 -0.39 4.18 7.78
CA LYS A 5 0.26 5.48 8.02
C LYS A 5 1.71 5.33 8.48
N ASP A 6 1.96 4.41 9.40
CA ASP A 6 3.31 4.13 9.89
C ASP A 6 4.19 3.53 8.80
N ALA A 7 3.64 2.56 8.05
CA ALA A 7 4.37 1.90 6.96
C ALA A 7 4.76 2.86 5.83
N PHE A 8 3.91 3.83 5.52
CA PHE A 8 4.14 4.81 4.45
C PHE A 8 4.89 6.06 4.92
N ASN A 9 5.23 6.16 6.21
CA ASN A 9 5.83 7.35 6.83
C ASN A 9 5.03 8.63 6.55
N ILE A 10 3.71 8.58 6.72
CA ILE A 10 2.84 9.74 6.48
C ILE A 10 3.14 10.83 7.53
N PRO A 11 3.47 12.06 7.12
CA PRO A 11 3.76 13.16 8.05
C PRO A 11 2.59 13.47 9.00
N GLU A 12 2.92 14.03 10.16
CA GLU A 12 1.92 14.56 11.08
C GLU A 12 1.11 15.69 10.41
N GLY A 13 -0.19 15.72 10.65
CA GLY A 13 -1.11 16.67 9.99
C GLY A 13 -1.60 16.22 8.60
N HIS A 14 -0.95 15.23 7.98
CA HIS A 14 -1.43 14.67 6.72
C HIS A 14 -2.53 13.62 6.95
N VAL A 15 -3.42 13.51 5.98
CA VAL A 15 -4.52 12.56 5.97
C VAL A 15 -4.30 11.52 4.88
N LEU A 16 -4.22 10.25 5.29
CA LEU A 16 -4.22 9.11 4.37
C LEU A 16 -5.65 8.58 4.25
N LYS A 17 -6.20 8.56 3.04
CA LYS A 17 -7.54 8.02 2.75
C LYS A 17 -7.42 6.79 1.87
N GLN A 18 -8.08 5.70 2.25
CA GLN A 18 -8.23 4.53 1.39
C GLN A 18 -9.26 4.85 0.29
N THR A 19 -8.90 4.60 -0.96
CA THR A 19 -9.74 4.91 -2.14
C THR A 19 -10.19 3.67 -2.88
N ASP A 20 -9.46 2.56 -2.75
CA ASP A 20 -9.79 1.28 -3.40
C ASP A 20 -9.32 0.12 -2.50
N TYR A 21 -10.04 -1.00 -2.60
CA TYR A 21 -9.66 -2.26 -1.95
C TYR A 21 -10.16 -3.42 -2.80
N LYS A 22 -9.28 -4.37 -3.05
CA LYS A 22 -9.57 -5.59 -3.79
C LYS A 22 -8.98 -6.78 -3.08
N ALA A 23 -9.81 -7.80 -2.83
CA ALA A 23 -9.35 -9.09 -2.35
C ALA A 23 -9.73 -10.20 -3.33
N LYS A 24 -8.87 -11.20 -3.51
CA LYS A 24 -9.10 -12.33 -4.42
C LYS A 24 -9.37 -13.66 -3.71
N GLY A 25 -10.60 -13.81 -3.23
CA GLY A 25 -11.22 -15.13 -2.98
C GLY A 25 -10.62 -15.96 -1.83
N PRO A 26 -11.31 -17.03 -1.40
CA PRO A 26 -11.00 -17.75 -0.16
C PRO A 26 -9.75 -18.65 -0.21
N VAL A 27 -9.12 -18.81 -1.37
CA VAL A 27 -8.01 -19.75 -1.58
C VAL A 27 -6.66 -19.02 -1.74
N MET A 28 -6.67 -17.76 -2.17
CA MET A 28 -5.48 -16.91 -2.24
C MET A 28 -5.77 -15.68 -1.39
N ASN A 29 -5.08 -15.53 -0.26
CA ASN A 29 -5.23 -14.36 0.60
C ASN A 29 -4.48 -13.18 -0.03
N ASP A 30 -4.97 -12.76 -1.20
CA ASP A 30 -4.41 -11.70 -2.01
C ASP A 30 -5.26 -10.46 -1.82
N GLU A 31 -4.67 -9.44 -1.23
CA GLU A 31 -5.30 -8.17 -0.93
C GLU A 31 -4.48 -7.04 -1.55
N ASP A 32 -5.16 -6.14 -2.23
CA ASP A 32 -4.61 -4.92 -2.83
C ASP A 32 -5.40 -3.72 -2.29
N TRP A 33 -4.68 -2.68 -1.86
CA TRP A 33 -5.27 -1.43 -1.39
C TRP A 33 -4.69 -0.25 -2.17
N LYS A 34 -5.51 0.78 -2.33
CA LYS A 34 -5.04 2.09 -2.81
C LYS A 34 -5.37 3.17 -1.81
N HIS A 35 -4.45 4.11 -1.69
CA HIS A 35 -4.60 5.25 -0.80
C HIS A 35 -4.18 6.55 -1.49
N GLU A 36 -4.74 7.64 -1.00
CA GLU A 36 -4.35 9.00 -1.35
C GLU A 36 -3.95 9.75 -0.08
N GLU A 37 -2.84 10.48 -0.15
CA GLU A 37 -2.34 11.33 0.92
C GLU A 37 -2.65 12.79 0.61
N PHE A 38 -3.24 13.46 1.59
CA PHE A 38 -3.57 14.86 1.54
C PHE A 38 -2.77 15.60 2.62
N ASP A 39 -2.25 16.77 2.29
CA ASP A 39 -1.63 17.66 3.28
C ASP A 39 -2.67 18.29 4.22
N ALA A 40 -2.21 19.14 5.14
CA ALA A 40 -3.06 19.83 6.12
C ALA A 40 -4.06 20.81 5.47
N GLU A 41 -3.81 21.25 4.24
CA GLU A 41 -4.70 22.12 3.47
C GLU A 41 -5.72 21.32 2.64
N GLY A 42 -5.58 19.99 2.61
CA GLY A 42 -6.44 19.09 1.84
C GLY A 42 -6.01 18.93 0.38
N GLN A 43 -4.79 19.31 0.01
CA GLN A 43 -4.25 19.10 -1.33
C GLN A 43 -3.70 17.68 -1.47
N LEU A 44 -3.96 17.03 -2.61
CA LEU A 44 -3.39 15.72 -2.91
C LEU A 44 -1.88 15.84 -3.13
N VAL A 45 -1.08 15.15 -2.34
CA VAL A 45 0.39 15.19 -2.43
C VAL A 45 1.00 13.89 -2.91
N ALA A 46 0.33 12.75 -2.71
CA ALA A 46 0.81 11.45 -3.18
C ALA A 46 -0.30 10.41 -3.28
N ARG A 47 -0.05 9.36 -4.06
CA ARG A 47 -0.88 8.16 -4.14
C ARG A 47 -0.07 6.94 -3.73
N TYR A 48 -0.75 5.95 -3.17
CA TYR A 48 -0.12 4.71 -2.72
C TYR A 48 -0.89 3.50 -3.21
N THR A 49 -0.16 2.45 -3.56
CA THR A 49 -0.69 1.11 -3.75
C THR A 49 0.03 0.20 -2.77
N SER A 50 -0.69 -0.62 -2.02
CA SER A 50 -0.11 -1.66 -1.17
C SER A 50 -0.73 -3.01 -1.46
N TRP A 51 0.03 -4.07 -1.23
CA TRP A 51 -0.43 -5.44 -1.49
C TRP A 51 0.03 -6.40 -0.39
N HIS A 52 -0.72 -7.48 -0.27
CA HIS A 52 -0.42 -8.67 0.49
C HIS A 52 -0.86 -9.86 -0.36
N HIS A 53 0.07 -10.58 -0.97
CA HIS A 53 -0.23 -11.71 -1.84
C HIS A 53 0.40 -13.00 -1.31
N THR A 54 -0.32 -14.10 -1.45
CA THR A 54 0.17 -15.44 -1.13
C THR A 54 0.91 -16.00 -2.34
N ASP A 55 2.21 -16.24 -2.20
CA ASP A 55 3.03 -16.85 -3.26
C ASP A 55 2.87 -18.38 -3.24
N VAL A 56 1.99 -18.87 -4.12
CA VAL A 56 1.78 -20.31 -4.31
C VAL A 56 2.95 -21.02 -4.98
N ARG A 57 3.92 -20.31 -5.57
CA ARG A 57 5.12 -20.91 -6.19
C ARG A 57 6.19 -21.24 -5.15
N HIS A 58 6.22 -20.53 -4.02
CA HIS A 58 7.18 -20.73 -2.94
C HIS A 58 6.51 -21.29 -1.68
N LYS A 59 6.06 -22.56 -1.68
CA LYS A 59 5.63 -23.33 -0.48
C LYS A 59 4.91 -22.53 0.64
N GLY A 60 3.97 -21.64 0.30
CA GLY A 60 3.22 -20.85 1.28
C GLY A 60 3.90 -19.55 1.73
N GLY A 61 4.85 -19.04 0.96
CA GLY A 61 5.42 -17.71 1.17
C GLY A 61 4.37 -16.61 0.95
N THR A 62 4.56 -15.48 1.60
CA THR A 62 3.72 -14.30 1.46
C THR A 62 4.58 -13.14 1.01
N THR A 63 4.13 -12.43 -0.02
CA THR A 63 4.73 -11.17 -0.44
C THR A 63 3.87 -10.02 0.04
N SER A 64 4.49 -8.99 0.58
CA SER A 64 3.77 -7.77 0.94
C SER A 64 4.62 -6.57 0.62
N GLY A 65 3.99 -5.47 0.25
CA GLY A 65 4.72 -4.28 -0.13
C GLY A 65 3.82 -3.10 -0.40
N TRP A 66 4.46 -2.00 -0.76
CA TRP A 66 3.80 -0.79 -1.17
C TRP A 66 4.65 0.04 -2.12
N GLN A 67 3.97 0.87 -2.88
CA GLN A 67 4.52 1.83 -3.83
C GLN A 67 3.90 3.19 -3.57
N LYS A 68 4.72 4.24 -3.60
CA LYS A 68 4.32 5.65 -3.55
C LYS A 68 4.52 6.27 -4.92
N PHE A 69 3.50 6.98 -5.36
CA PHE A 69 3.47 7.72 -6.61
C PHE A 69 3.26 9.20 -6.30
N ASP A 70 3.85 10.07 -7.13
CA ASP A 70 3.50 11.49 -7.10
C ASP A 70 2.10 11.73 -7.70
N THR A 71 1.67 13.00 -7.70
CA THR A 71 0.35 13.41 -8.20
C THR A 71 0.17 13.16 -9.70
N SER A 72 1.26 13.10 -10.46
CA SER A 72 1.27 12.76 -11.89
C SER A 72 1.20 11.26 -12.17
N GLY A 73 1.35 10.43 -11.12
CA GLY A 73 1.35 8.97 -11.23
C GLY A 73 2.74 8.37 -11.46
N LYS A 74 3.81 9.15 -11.33
CA LYS A 74 5.18 8.63 -11.42
C LYS A 74 5.57 7.97 -10.11
N LEU A 75 6.19 6.79 -10.19
CA LEU A 75 6.72 6.09 -9.01
C LEU A 75 7.85 6.90 -8.37
N VAL A 76 7.77 7.10 -7.05
CA VAL A 76 8.74 7.85 -6.26
C VAL A 76 9.49 6.94 -5.29
N LEU A 77 8.80 5.98 -4.69
CA LEU A 77 9.36 5.09 -3.69
C LEU A 77 8.61 3.76 -3.67
N GLU A 78 9.29 2.69 -3.31
CA GLU A 78 8.67 1.39 -3.09
C GLU A 78 9.36 0.61 -1.99
N SER A 79 8.63 -0.33 -1.39
CA SER A 79 9.15 -1.27 -0.41
C SER A 79 8.41 -2.60 -0.58
N ALA A 80 9.15 -3.66 -0.89
CA ALA A 80 8.63 -5.02 -0.96
C ALA A 80 9.36 -5.92 0.05
N LYS A 81 8.61 -6.77 0.74
CA LYS A 81 9.11 -7.82 1.61
C LYS A 81 8.57 -9.17 1.18
N LEU A 82 9.49 -10.09 0.97
CA LEU A 82 9.22 -11.51 0.80
C LEU A 82 9.34 -12.17 2.17
N PHE A 83 8.28 -12.85 2.61
CA PHE A 83 8.29 -13.73 3.78
C PHE A 83 8.13 -15.17 3.27
N GLY A 84 8.99 -16.08 3.73
CA GLY A 84 9.00 -17.49 3.34
C GLY A 84 9.31 -18.39 4.52
#